data_AF-A0A1G8QVG8-F1
#
_entry.id   AF-A0A1G8QVG8-F1
#
_cell.length_a   1.000
_cell.length_b   1.000
_cell.length_c   1.000
_cell.angle_alpha   90.00
_cell.angle_beta   90.00
_cell.angle_gamma   90.00
#
_symmetry.space_group_name_H-M   'P 1'
#
loop_
_entity.id
_entity.type
_entity.pdbx_description
1 polymer ?
#
loop_
_entity_poly.entity_id
_entity_poly.type
_entity_poly.pdbx_seq_one_letter_code
_entity_poly.pdbx_strand_id
1 'polypeptide(L)'
;MNKSLDVPREAVRLALTSREEERDYIRKLEALGGKAAAVDIGGNISISISKILERALVASKRVGLIKEEYAEEGAVMGAARDALMQVLERSNNLNVGGKIGLVRMGNDLAVCIYVSIGLLHLNEFAIGIGHRTLTV
;
A
#
# COMPACT_ATOMS: atom_id res chain seq x y z
N MET A 1 -19.17 -6.57 12.07
CA MET A 1 -17.78 -6.13 11.75
C MET A 1 -17.73 -4.62 11.79
N ASN A 2 -16.78 -4.06 12.51
CA ASN A 2 -16.62 -2.61 12.62
C ASN A 2 -15.86 -2.14 11.36
N LYS A 3 -16.62 -1.91 10.27
CA LYS A 3 -16.12 -1.92 8.88
C LYS A 3 -14.93 -1.00 8.59
N SER A 4 -14.81 0.14 9.29
CA SER A 4 -13.81 1.16 8.95
C SER A 4 -12.36 0.79 9.34
N LEU A 5 -12.15 0.02 10.41
CA LEU A 5 -10.80 -0.37 10.84
C LEU A 5 -10.30 -1.66 10.18
N ASP A 6 -11.19 -2.43 9.58
CA ASP A 6 -10.85 -3.72 8.99
C ASP A 6 -10.01 -3.53 7.71
N VAL A 7 -10.38 -2.60 6.83
CA VAL A 7 -9.66 -2.39 5.56
C VAL A 7 -8.21 -1.93 5.77
N PRO A 8 -7.90 -0.92 6.60
CA PRO A 8 -6.51 -0.60 6.93
C PRO A 8 -5.74 -1.76 7.56
N ARG A 9 -6.38 -2.55 8.44
CA ARG A 9 -5.75 -3.71 9.06
C ARG A 9 -5.36 -4.76 8.01
N GLU A 10 -6.23 -5.02 7.04
CA GLU A 10 -5.94 -5.95 5.96
C GLU A 10 -4.84 -5.43 5.02
N ALA A 11 -4.79 -4.12 4.76
CA ALA A 11 -3.69 -3.52 4.00
C ALA A 11 -2.33 -3.67 4.71
N VAL A 12 -2.28 -3.50 6.03
CA VAL A 12 -1.07 -3.76 6.84
C VAL A 12 -0.66 -5.22 6.72
N ARG A 13 -1.59 -6.15 6.92
CA ARG A 13 -1.28 -7.59 6.82
C ARG A 13 -0.77 -7.96 5.44
N LEU A 14 -1.37 -7.41 4.38
CA LEU A 14 -0.90 -7.63 3.01
C LEU A 14 0.52 -7.08 2.79
N ALA A 15 0.84 -5.89 3.30
CA ALA A 15 2.18 -5.31 3.22
C ALA A 15 3.24 -6.12 3.99
N LEU A 16 2.84 -6.85 5.03
CA LEU A 16 3.72 -7.72 5.82
C LEU A 16 3.94 -9.11 5.21
N THR A 17 3.16 -9.52 4.21
CA THR A 17 3.30 -10.84 3.58
C THR A 17 4.67 -11.01 2.93
N SER A 18 5.20 -12.24 2.99
CA SER A 18 6.28 -12.63 2.09
C SER A 18 5.79 -12.66 0.63
N ARG A 19 6.72 -12.77 -0.32
CA ARG A 19 6.37 -12.98 -1.73
C ARG A 19 5.59 -14.28 -1.97
N GLU A 20 5.82 -15.29 -1.15
CA GLU A 20 5.14 -16.58 -1.24
C GLU A 20 3.71 -16.52 -0.67
N GLU A 21 3.54 -15.81 0.45
CA GLU A 21 2.25 -15.67 1.14
C GLU A 21 1.29 -14.71 0.43
N GLU A 22 1.83 -13.75 -0.33
CA GLU A 22 1.08 -12.65 -0.95
C GLU A 22 -0.13 -13.12 -1.77
N ARG A 23 0.08 -14.11 -2.64
CA ARG A 23 -0.97 -14.60 -3.55
C ARG A 23 -2.13 -15.21 -2.79
N ASP A 24 -1.83 -15.99 -1.75
CA ASP A 24 -2.84 -16.65 -0.94
C ASP A 24 -3.58 -15.65 -0.05
N TYR A 25 -2.89 -14.61 0.43
CA TYR A 25 -3.51 -13.52 1.15
C TYR A 25 -4.48 -12.71 0.28
N ILE A 26 -4.08 -12.38 -0.96
CA ILE A 26 -4.95 -11.68 -1.92
C ILE A 26 -6.22 -12.49 -2.20
N ARG A 27 -6.08 -13.79 -2.49
CA ARG A 27 -7.22 -14.70 -2.71
C ARG A 27 -8.18 -14.74 -1.52
N LYS A 28 -7.64 -14.74 -0.30
CA LYS A 28 -8.45 -14.71 0.92
C LYS A 28 -9.28 -13.42 1.01
N LEU A 29 -8.71 -12.27 0.68
CA LEU A 29 -9.44 -11.00 0.66
C LEU A 29 -10.51 -10.97 -0.44
N GLU A 30 -10.20 -11.52 -1.62
CA GLU A 30 -11.15 -11.65 -2.72
C GLU A 30 -12.34 -12.55 -2.36
N ALA A 31 -12.10 -13.67 -1.66
CA ALA A 31 -13.16 -14.54 -1.15
C ALA A 31 -14.09 -13.84 -0.14
N LEU A 32 -13.62 -12.77 0.52
CA LEU A 32 -14.41 -11.93 1.41
C LEU A 32 -15.12 -10.77 0.68
N GLY A 33 -15.05 -10.74 -0.66
CA GLY A 33 -15.65 -9.68 -1.48
C GLY A 33 -14.79 -8.41 -1.58
N GLY A 34 -13.54 -8.46 -1.14
CA GLY A 34 -12.57 -7.38 -1.30
C GLY A 34 -11.80 -7.45 -2.62
N LYS A 35 -10.99 -6.43 -2.87
CA LYS A 35 -9.94 -6.45 -3.90
C LYS A 35 -8.63 -6.01 -3.28
N ALA A 36 -7.54 -6.59 -3.75
CA ALA A 36 -6.23 -6.32 -3.17
C ALA A 36 -5.13 -6.35 -4.23
N ALA A 37 -4.10 -5.53 -4.02
CA ALA A 37 -2.88 -5.55 -4.80
C ALA A 37 -1.68 -5.37 -3.87
N ALA A 38 -0.57 -6.01 -4.21
CA ALA A 38 0.71 -5.82 -3.55
C ALA A 38 1.76 -5.38 -4.57
N VAL A 39 2.69 -4.53 -4.13
CA VAL A 39 3.75 -3.98 -4.98
C VAL A 39 5.05 -3.95 -4.19
N ASP A 40 6.07 -4.66 -4.67
CA ASP A 40 7.41 -4.55 -4.12
C ASP A 40 8.09 -3.24 -4.53
N ILE A 41 8.75 -2.60 -3.58
CA ILE A 41 9.50 -1.36 -3.74
C ILE A 41 10.91 -1.49 -3.18
N GLY A 42 11.84 -0.75 -3.75
CA GLY A 42 13.19 -0.66 -3.23
C GLY A 42 14.05 0.38 -3.92
N GLY A 43 15.19 0.70 -3.29
CA GLY A 43 16.11 1.74 -3.72
C GLY A 43 16.00 3.00 -2.85
N ASN A 44 16.62 4.09 -3.31
CA ASN A 44 16.59 5.36 -2.57
C ASN A 44 15.17 5.94 -2.58
N ILE A 45 14.58 6.11 -1.40
CA ILE A 45 13.17 6.45 -1.29
C ILE A 45 12.85 7.84 -1.83
N SER A 46 13.72 8.83 -1.60
CA SER A 46 13.52 10.22 -2.01
C SER A 46 13.57 10.38 -3.53
N ILE A 47 14.41 9.58 -4.20
CA ILE A 47 14.48 9.54 -5.67
C ILE A 47 13.29 8.75 -6.26
N SER A 48 12.72 7.80 -5.50
CA SER A 48 11.73 6.85 -5.99
C SER A 48 10.27 7.27 -5.73
N ILE A 49 10.01 8.45 -5.16
CA ILE A 49 8.67 8.91 -4.77
C ILE A 49 7.64 8.74 -5.90
N SER A 50 7.90 9.34 -7.07
CA SER A 50 6.96 9.29 -8.21
C SER A 50 6.73 7.86 -8.68
N LYS A 51 7.79 7.05 -8.71
CA LYS A 51 7.74 5.65 -9.15
C LYS A 51 6.94 4.76 -8.18
N ILE A 52 7.04 5.02 -6.88
CA ILE A 52 6.28 4.31 -5.84
C ILE A 52 4.78 4.60 -6.02
N LEU A 53 4.42 5.89 -6.14
CA LEU A 53 3.03 6.31 -6.32
C LEU A 53 2.43 5.78 -7.63
N GLU A 54 3.16 5.90 -8.73
CA GLU A 54 2.73 5.40 -10.04
C GLU A 54 2.51 3.88 -10.00
N ARG A 55 3.42 3.11 -9.42
CA ARG A 55 3.27 1.66 -9.31
C ARG A 55 2.06 1.26 -8.47
N ALA A 56 1.79 1.97 -7.38
CA ALA A 56 0.60 1.76 -6.56
C ALA A 56 -0.68 1.99 -7.39
N LEU A 57 -0.72 3.09 -8.15
CA LEU A 57 -1.85 3.41 -9.04
C LEU A 57 -2.02 2.36 -10.14
N VAL A 58 -0.97 2.01 -10.87
CA VAL A 58 -1.03 1.01 -11.95
C VAL A 58 -1.46 -0.35 -11.42
N ALA A 59 -0.93 -0.78 -10.27
CA ALA A 59 -1.32 -2.05 -9.66
C ALA A 59 -2.79 -2.06 -9.25
N SER A 60 -3.29 -0.95 -8.69
CA SER A 60 -4.69 -0.81 -8.29
C SER A 60 -5.65 -0.95 -9.49
N LYS A 61 -5.32 -0.36 -10.63
CA LYS A 61 -6.10 -0.47 -11.87
C LYS A 61 -6.05 -1.88 -12.45
N ARG A 62 -4.86 -2.48 -12.50
CA ARG A 62 -4.65 -3.81 -13.11
C ARG A 62 -5.52 -4.91 -12.51
N VAL A 63 -5.76 -4.87 -11.19
CA VAL A 63 -6.61 -5.86 -10.50
C VAL A 63 -8.07 -5.39 -10.35
N GLY A 64 -8.40 -4.23 -10.92
CA GLY A 64 -9.71 -3.60 -10.83
C GLY A 64 -10.09 -3.17 -9.42
N LEU A 65 -9.12 -2.88 -8.55
CA LEU A 65 -9.35 -2.34 -7.21
C LEU A 65 -10.00 -0.95 -7.30
N ILE A 66 -9.66 -0.19 -8.35
CA ILE A 66 -10.36 1.04 -8.76
C ILE A 66 -10.78 0.99 -10.22
N LYS A 67 -11.73 1.85 -10.59
CA LYS A 67 -12.06 2.22 -11.97
C LYS A 67 -11.05 3.27 -12.48
N GLU A 68 -10.91 3.38 -13.81
CA GLU A 68 -10.08 4.40 -14.44
C GLU A 68 -10.81 5.76 -14.49
N GLU A 69 -11.18 6.27 -13.31
CA GLU A 69 -11.90 7.52 -13.11
C GLU A 69 -11.07 8.47 -12.25
N TYR A 70 -11.09 9.77 -12.58
CA TYR A 70 -10.24 10.78 -11.94
C TYR A 70 -10.36 10.80 -10.41
N ALA A 71 -11.58 10.63 -9.89
CA ALA A 71 -11.83 10.61 -8.45
C ALA A 71 -11.21 9.39 -7.76
N GLU A 72 -11.31 8.20 -8.36
CA GLU A 72 -10.76 6.98 -7.77
C GLU A 72 -9.23 6.91 -7.89
N GLU A 73 -8.66 7.39 -9.00
CA GLU A 73 -7.21 7.54 -9.15
C GLU A 73 -6.67 8.53 -8.09
N GLY A 74 -7.34 9.67 -7.91
CA GLY A 74 -7.00 10.65 -6.89
C GLY A 74 -7.06 10.09 -5.47
N ALA A 75 -7.99 9.17 -5.20
CA ALA A 75 -8.10 8.51 -3.90
C ALA A 75 -6.91 7.58 -3.61
N VAL A 76 -6.53 6.75 -4.57
CA VAL A 76 -5.35 5.87 -4.43
C VAL A 76 -4.09 6.71 -4.26
N MET A 77 -3.91 7.75 -5.10
CA MET A 77 -2.75 8.64 -5.01
C MET A 77 -2.69 9.37 -3.67
N GLY A 78 -3.84 9.84 -3.16
CA GLY A 78 -3.93 10.47 -1.85
C GLY A 78 -3.57 9.51 -0.71
N ALA A 79 -4.18 8.32 -0.68
CA ALA A 79 -3.87 7.31 0.35
C ALA A 79 -2.39 6.87 0.29
N ALA A 80 -1.86 6.60 -0.90
CA ALA A 80 -0.48 6.20 -1.08
C ALA A 80 0.50 7.30 -0.67
N ARG A 81 0.18 8.57 -0.97
CA ARG A 81 0.99 9.72 -0.56
C ARG A 81 1.03 9.87 0.96
N ASP A 82 -0.11 9.75 1.64
CA ASP A 82 -0.16 9.85 3.11
C ASP A 82 0.67 8.75 3.77
N ALA A 83 0.57 7.51 3.27
CA ALA A 83 1.40 6.40 3.71
C ALA A 83 2.89 6.67 3.47
N LEU A 84 3.23 7.18 2.29
CA LEU A 84 4.62 7.47 1.92
C LEU A 84 5.23 8.58 2.79
N MET A 85 4.48 9.63 3.14
CA MET A 85 4.98 10.71 3.99
C MET A 85 5.36 10.21 5.40
N GLN A 86 4.58 9.29 5.98
CA GLN A 86 4.90 8.66 7.26
C GLN A 86 6.19 7.82 7.18
N VAL A 87 6.40 7.10 6.07
CA VAL A 87 7.64 6.35 5.85
C VAL A 87 8.84 7.29 5.71
N LEU A 88 8.69 8.37 4.92
CA LEU A 88 9.75 9.35 4.68
C LEU A 88 10.21 10.07 5.93
N GLU A 89 9.35 10.24 6.94
CA GLU A 89 9.71 10.83 8.24
C GLU A 89 10.91 10.12 8.88
N ARG A 90 11.06 8.81 8.64
CA ARG A 90 12.13 7.97 9.21
C ARG A 90 13.20 7.56 8.21
N SER A 91 12.92 7.64 6.91
CA SER A 91 13.78 7.05 5.87
C SER A 91 14.29 8.05 4.83
N ASN A 92 14.14 9.36 5.06
CA ASN A 92 14.51 10.38 4.07
C ASN A 92 15.97 10.21 3.61
N ASN A 93 16.18 10.18 2.30
CA ASN A 93 17.47 9.97 1.62
C ASN A 93 18.15 8.62 1.89
N LEU A 94 17.47 7.66 2.51
CA LEU A 94 17.99 6.31 2.71
C LEU A 94 17.47 5.35 1.64
N ASN A 95 18.21 4.24 1.47
CA ASN A 95 17.73 3.11 0.68
C ASN A 95 16.72 2.32 1.50
N VAL A 96 15.62 1.93 0.86
CA VAL A 96 14.58 1.10 1.48
C VAL A 96 14.34 -0.14 0.64
N GLY A 97 13.70 -1.14 1.24
CA GLY A 97 13.19 -2.32 0.57
C GLY A 97 11.95 -2.81 1.30
N GLY A 98 10.89 -3.15 0.57
CA GLY A 98 9.66 -3.62 1.18
C GLY A 98 8.49 -3.62 0.21
N LYS A 99 7.29 -3.44 0.74
CA LYS A 99 6.04 -3.70 0.02
C LYS A 99 4.96 -2.66 0.30
N ILE A 100 4.19 -2.36 -0.73
CA ILE A 100 2.93 -1.63 -0.65
C ILE A 100 1.80 -2.65 -0.65
N GLY A 101 0.93 -2.62 0.35
CA GLY A 101 -0.35 -3.35 0.37
C GLY A 101 -1.49 -2.39 0.07
N LEU A 102 -2.28 -2.68 -0.96
CA LEU A 102 -3.50 -1.95 -1.32
C LEU A 102 -4.70 -2.87 -1.12
N VAL A 103 -5.72 -2.40 -0.39
CA VAL A 103 -6.95 -3.17 -0.17
C VAL A 103 -8.16 -2.25 -0.32
N ARG A 104 -9.19 -2.73 -1.01
CA ARG A 104 -10.52 -2.12 -1.05
C ARG A 104 -11.56 -3.12 -0.61
N MET A 105 -12.47 -2.72 0.26
CA MET A 105 -13.68 -3.48 0.58
C MET A 105 -14.86 -2.53 0.65
N GLY A 106 -15.84 -2.73 -0.23
CA GLY A 106 -16.95 -1.79 -0.40
C GLY A 106 -16.43 -0.39 -0.74
N ASN A 107 -16.73 0.56 0.14
CA ASN A 107 -16.44 1.98 -0.04
C ASN A 107 -15.05 2.37 0.49
N ASP A 108 -14.43 1.51 1.29
CA ASP A 108 -13.20 1.84 2.00
C ASP A 108 -11.99 1.31 1.23
N LEU A 109 -10.98 2.15 1.10
CA LEU A 109 -9.72 1.88 0.42
C LEU A 109 -8.58 2.26 1.35
N ALA A 110 -7.65 1.33 1.55
CA ALA A 110 -6.44 1.56 2.34
C ALA A 110 -5.19 1.20 1.56
N VAL A 111 -4.14 1.98 1.81
CA VAL A 111 -2.79 1.73 1.32
C VAL A 111 -1.86 1.68 2.53
N CYS A 112 -1.07 0.63 2.64
CA CYS A 112 -0.01 0.49 3.64
C CYS A 112 1.32 0.34 2.93
N ILE A 113 2.36 1.01 3.41
CA ILE A 113 3.74 0.82 2.97
C ILE A 113 4.53 0.32 4.17
N TYR A 114 5.17 -0.83 4.05
CA TYR A 114 6.05 -1.39 5.07
C TYR A 114 7.41 -1.67 4.45
N VAL A 115 8.47 -1.09 5.04
CA VAL A 115 9.83 -1.18 4.51
C VAL A 115 10.87 -1.38 5.59
N SER A 116 11.90 -2.15 5.26
CA SER A 116 13.20 -2.09 5.93
C SER A 116 14.02 -0.91 5.41
N ILE A 117 14.77 -0.26 6.30
CA ILE A 117 15.63 0.88 5.98
C ILE A 117 17.09 0.40 6.01
N GLY A 118 17.80 0.59 4.91
CA GLY A 118 19.22 0.28 4.80
C GLY A 118 20.07 1.34 5.50
N LEU A 119 20.26 1.17 6.81
CA LEU A 119 21.10 2.05 7.65
C LEU A 119 22.18 1.22 8.36
N LEU A 120 23.39 1.22 7.80
CA LEU A 120 24.54 0.47 8.35
C LEU A 120 24.22 -1.02 8.58
N HIS A 121 24.41 -1.52 9.80
CA HIS A 121 24.08 -2.88 10.26
C HIS A 121 22.84 -2.91 11.15
N LEU A 122 21.99 -1.88 11.11
CA LEU A 122 20.85 -1.74 12.00
C LEU A 122 19.58 -2.31 11.35
N ASN A 123 18.75 -2.96 12.16
CA ASN A 123 17.44 -3.48 11.77
C ASN A 123 16.37 -2.38 11.91
N GLU A 124 16.48 -1.34 11.10
CA GLU A 124 15.54 -0.21 11.11
C GLU A 124 14.40 -0.43 10.11
N PHE A 125 13.21 0.06 10.44
CA PHE A 125 12.03 -0.09 9.58
C PHE A 125 11.11 1.12 9.67
N ALA A 126 10.23 1.26 8.68
CA ALA A 126 9.16 2.23 8.71
C ALA A 126 7.87 1.63 8.15
N ILE A 127 6.76 2.10 8.70
CA ILE A 127 5.42 1.77 8.25
C ILE A 127 4.62 3.07 8.08
N GLY A 128 3.82 3.13 7.03
CA GLY A 128 2.89 4.23 6.81
C GLY A 128 1.57 3.73 6.25
N ILE A 129 0.48 4.37 6.65
CA ILE A 129 -0.88 3.98 6.24
C ILE A 129 -1.66 5.21 5.78
N GLY A 130 -2.38 5.06 4.67
CA GLY A 130 -3.36 6.03 4.19
C GLY A 130 -4.69 5.35 3.90
N HIS A 131 -5.78 6.10 4.09
CA HIS A 131 -7.13 5.61 3.90
C HIS A 131 -7.98 6.65 3.15
N ARG A 132 -8.88 6.18 2.30
CA ARG A 132 -9.91 7.00 1.65
C ARG A 132 -11.22 6.22 1.62
N THR A 133 -12.33 6.94 1.68
CA THR A 133 -13.66 6.38 1.44
C THR A 133 -14.18 6.95 0.12
N LEU A 134 -14.62 6.08 -0.76
CA LEU A 134 -15.18 6.39 -2.07
C LEU A 134 -16.62 5.88 -2.14
N THR A 135 -17.52 6.70 -2.65
CA THR A 135 -18.85 6.26 -3.03
C THR A 135 -18.74 5.42 -4.31
N VAL A 136 -19.34 4.23 -4.29
CA VAL A 136 -19.38 3.27 -5.42
C VAL A 136 -20.25 3.78 -6.56
#